data_AF-A0A7V2NMM2-F1
#
_entry.id   AF-A0A7V2NMM2-F1
#
_cell.length_a   1.000
_cell.length_b   1.000
_cell.length_c   1.000
_cell.angle_alpha   90.00
_cell.angle_beta   90.00
_cell.angle_gamma   90.00
#
_symmetry.space_group_name_H-M   'P 1'
#
loop_
_entity.id
_entity.type
_entity.pdbx_description
1 polymer ?
#
loop_
_entity_poly.entity_id
_entity_poly.type
_entity_poly.pdbx_seq_one_letter_code
_entity_poly.pdbx_strand_id
1 'polypeptide(L)'
;MRQLNGTYAQRFNKKAKRYGHLFQGRFKAYIIEEDRYMLAVLRYVVLNPVRAGLCAHPQEYRYSSYLKTAGPANNNDPVDTAYVLRRFGATNKIAVNKYRRFILEGIGEESVFNELKAGIFLGSDTFVGNHTVNLRDEKLQEIPQRQRPDPKPGLGSLVKNEKDKTGIITAYLDWDYSLTQIADYLNVHYSTISRIVKKYELDAKMRKCKT
;
A
#
# COMPACT_ATOMS: atom_id res chain seq x y z
N MET A 1 -14.41 -7.25 6.29
CA MET A 1 -13.86 -7.67 7.62
C MET A 1 -14.82 -7.55 8.79
N ARG A 2 -15.75 -6.58 8.83
CA ARG A 2 -16.74 -6.43 9.91
C ARG A 2 -17.52 -7.72 10.20
N GLN A 3 -18.08 -8.35 9.17
CA GLN A 3 -18.88 -9.58 9.34
C GLN A 3 -18.04 -10.75 9.84
N LEU A 4 -16.89 -11.02 9.21
CA LEU A 4 -16.00 -12.13 9.59
C LEU A 4 -15.52 -11.99 11.05
N ASN A 5 -14.91 -10.86 11.40
CA ASN A 5 -14.38 -10.62 12.74
C ASN A 5 -15.50 -10.53 13.78
N GLY A 6 -16.60 -9.83 13.45
CA GLY A 6 -17.75 -9.69 14.35
C GLY A 6 -18.39 -11.04 14.70
N THR A 7 -18.66 -11.86 13.69
CA THR A 7 -19.28 -13.18 13.88
C THR A 7 -18.35 -14.11 14.64
N TYR A 8 -17.05 -14.11 14.33
CA TYR A 8 -16.06 -14.89 15.07
C TYR A 8 -15.96 -14.44 16.54
N ALA A 9 -15.86 -13.13 16.80
CA ALA A 9 -15.75 -12.60 18.15
C ALA A 9 -16.96 -12.96 19.01
N GLN A 10 -18.17 -12.82 18.47
CA GLN A 10 -19.41 -13.21 19.16
C GLN A 10 -19.43 -14.70 19.48
N ARG A 11 -19.10 -15.56 18.51
CA ARG A 11 -19.05 -17.03 18.72
C ARG A 11 -17.99 -17.43 19.74
N PHE A 12 -16.80 -16.85 19.66
CA PHE A 12 -15.71 -17.10 20.60
C PHE A 12 -16.09 -16.68 22.01
N ASN A 13 -16.60 -15.45 22.18
CA ASN A 13 -17.02 -14.92 23.47
C ASN A 13 -18.13 -15.76 24.11
N LYS A 14 -19.14 -16.18 23.33
CA LYS A 14 -20.18 -17.10 23.80
C LYS A 14 -19.61 -18.44 24.28
N LYS A 15 -18.68 -19.03 23.52
CA LYS A 15 -18.04 -20.31 23.88
C LYS A 15 -17.13 -20.18 25.11
N ALA A 16 -16.38 -19.09 25.20
CA ALA A 16 -15.43 -18.83 26.27
C ALA A 16 -16.07 -18.19 27.52
N LYS A 17 -17.39 -17.92 27.51
CA LYS A 17 -18.11 -17.18 28.56
C LYS A 17 -17.45 -15.83 28.88
N ARG A 18 -16.96 -15.13 27.85
CA ARG A 18 -16.31 -13.82 27.94
C ARG A 18 -17.21 -12.72 27.36
N TYR A 19 -16.96 -11.50 27.77
CA TYR A 19 -17.60 -10.30 27.26
C TYR A 19 -16.54 -9.29 26.81
N GLY A 20 -16.94 -8.32 25.97
CA GLY A 20 -16.07 -7.25 25.48
C GLY A 20 -15.30 -7.59 24.20
N HIS A 21 -14.34 -6.73 23.87
CA HIS A 21 -13.59 -6.79 22.61
C HIS A 21 -12.62 -7.98 22.57
N LEU A 22 -12.69 -8.78 21.49
CA LEU A 22 -11.75 -9.87 21.25
C LEU A 22 -10.48 -9.43 20.52
N PHE A 23 -10.63 -8.54 19.53
CA PHE A 23 -9.52 -8.06 18.70
C PHE A 23 -9.00 -6.73 19.25
N GLN A 24 -7.68 -6.54 19.19
CA GLN A 24 -6.99 -5.35 19.72
C GLN A 24 -7.20 -4.07 18.88
N GLY A 25 -7.93 -4.14 17.76
CA GLY A 25 -8.20 -2.97 16.94
C GLY A 25 -8.96 -3.29 15.65
N ARG A 26 -9.09 -2.26 14.80
CA ARG A 26 -9.66 -2.38 13.46
C ARG A 26 -8.72 -3.15 12.53
N PHE A 27 -9.30 -3.80 11.54
CA PHE A 27 -8.55 -4.41 10.46
C PHE A 27 -7.76 -3.34 9.68
N LYS A 28 -6.54 -3.67 9.26
CA LYS A 28 -5.71 -2.82 8.41
C LYS A 28 -5.68 -3.39 6.99
N ALA A 29 -5.84 -2.52 6.00
CA ALA A 29 -5.70 -2.85 4.59
C ALA A 29 -4.52 -2.05 4.02
N TYR A 30 -3.70 -2.72 3.21
CA TYR A 30 -2.55 -2.12 2.54
C TYR A 30 -2.70 -2.32 1.04
N ILE A 31 -2.37 -1.28 0.27
CA ILE A 31 -2.34 -1.32 -1.20
C ILE A 31 -0.90 -1.61 -1.62
N ILE A 32 -0.71 -2.60 -2.48
CA ILE A 32 0.59 -3.19 -2.77
C ILE A 32 0.80 -3.16 -4.28
N GLU A 33 1.92 -2.58 -4.72
CA GLU A 33 2.42 -2.70 -6.08
C GLU A 33 2.95 -4.11 -6.27
N GLU A 34 2.15 -4.97 -6.92
CA GLU A 34 2.36 -6.41 -6.98
C GLU A 34 3.77 -6.78 -7.44
N ASP A 35 4.22 -6.24 -8.57
CA ASP A 35 5.49 -6.60 -9.19
C ASP A 35 6.70 -6.33 -8.30
N ARG A 36 6.59 -5.36 -7.38
CA ARG A 36 7.69 -4.93 -6.52
C ARG A 36 7.63 -5.53 -5.13
N TYR A 37 6.45 -5.60 -4.53
CA TYR A 37 6.30 -5.89 -3.10
C TYR A 37 5.61 -7.22 -2.79
N MET A 38 4.99 -7.90 -3.77
CA MET A 38 4.24 -9.14 -3.51
C MET A 38 5.09 -10.21 -2.83
N LEU A 39 6.29 -10.47 -3.34
CA LEU A 39 7.16 -11.50 -2.77
C LEU A 39 7.59 -11.16 -1.33
N ALA A 40 7.97 -9.90 -1.08
CA ALA A 40 8.34 -9.44 0.25
C ALA A 40 7.19 -9.57 1.27
N VAL A 41 5.96 -9.28 0.83
CA VAL A 41 4.76 -9.42 1.68
C VAL A 41 4.41 -10.89 1.94
N LEU A 42 4.52 -11.76 0.92
CA LEU A 42 4.35 -13.21 1.10
C LEU A 42 5.36 -13.77 2.10
N ARG A 43 6.63 -13.37 1.98
CA ARG A 43 7.69 -13.73 2.92
C ARG A 43 7.36 -13.25 4.33
N TYR A 44 6.94 -12.01 4.49
CA TYR A 44 6.55 -11.44 5.78
C TYR A 44 5.45 -12.27 6.45
N VAL A 45 4.37 -12.60 5.75
CA VAL A 45 3.24 -13.36 6.32
C VAL A 45 3.70 -14.72 6.86
N VAL A 46 4.54 -15.42 6.10
CA VAL A 46 5.07 -16.74 6.48
C VAL A 46 6.03 -16.66 7.66
N LEU A 47 6.86 -15.61 7.72
CA LEU A 47 7.87 -15.44 8.77
C LEU A 47 7.34 -14.74 10.02
N ASN A 48 6.12 -14.20 10.02
CA ASN A 48 5.53 -13.56 11.21
C ASN A 48 5.58 -14.39 12.49
N PRO A 49 5.27 -15.71 12.48
CA PRO A 49 5.40 -16.54 13.68
C PRO A 49 6.84 -16.62 14.20
N VAL A 50 7.83 -16.67 13.30
CA VAL A 50 9.26 -16.69 13.66
C VAL A 50 9.66 -15.33 14.24
N ARG A 51 9.28 -14.24 13.59
CA ARG A 51 9.52 -12.86 14.06
C ARG A 51 8.89 -12.58 15.43
N ALA A 52 7.74 -13.20 15.70
CA ALA A 52 7.03 -13.10 16.97
C ALA A 52 7.58 -14.05 18.06
N GLY A 53 8.62 -14.84 17.76
CA GLY A 53 9.21 -15.81 18.68
C GLY A 53 8.31 -17.01 19.01
N LEU A 54 7.28 -17.28 18.20
CA LEU A 54 6.35 -18.40 18.41
C LEU A 54 6.94 -19.74 17.96
N CYS A 55 7.91 -19.72 17.06
CA CYS A 55 8.64 -20.89 16.58
C CYS A 55 10.02 -20.51 16.03
N ALA A 56 10.94 -21.47 15.96
CA ALA A 56 12.28 -21.23 15.39
C ALA A 56 12.27 -21.30 13.86
N HIS A 57 11.37 -22.11 13.30
CA HIS A 57 11.30 -22.37 11.87
C HIS A 57 9.85 -22.27 11.36
N PRO A 58 9.59 -21.72 10.15
CA PRO A 58 8.22 -21.56 9.67
C PRO A 58 7.46 -22.88 9.46
N GLN A 59 8.16 -24.02 9.32
CA GLN A 59 7.52 -25.35 9.25
C GLN A 59 6.87 -25.77 10.59
N GLU A 60 7.34 -25.25 11.71
CA GLU A 60 6.82 -25.60 13.04
C GLU A 60 5.46 -24.93 13.32
N TYR A 61 5.11 -23.89 12.56
CA TYR A 61 3.87 -23.16 12.76
C TYR A 61 2.72 -23.70 11.89
N ARG A 62 1.91 -24.59 12.49
CA ARG A 62 0.79 -25.27 11.82
C ARG A 62 -0.33 -24.36 11.31
N TYR A 63 -0.44 -23.13 11.80
CA TYR A 63 -1.52 -22.19 11.46
C TYR A 63 -1.13 -21.25 10.31
N SER A 64 -0.31 -21.74 9.38
CA SER A 64 0.17 -21.03 8.19
C SER A 64 -0.01 -21.91 6.95
N SER A 65 -0.21 -21.27 5.79
CA SER A 65 -0.21 -21.93 4.49
C SER A 65 1.18 -22.42 4.05
N TYR A 66 2.23 -22.13 4.82
CA TYR A 66 3.59 -22.52 4.48
C TYR A 66 3.77 -24.03 4.37
N LEU A 67 3.19 -24.82 5.28
CA LEU A 67 3.26 -26.29 5.19
C LEU A 67 2.61 -26.84 3.92
N LYS A 68 1.56 -26.20 3.43
CA LYS A 68 0.90 -26.58 2.19
C LYS A 68 1.67 -26.11 0.94
N THR A 69 2.29 -24.93 1.02
CA THR A 69 3.08 -24.37 -0.10
C THR A 69 4.46 -25.01 -0.23
N ALA A 70 5.10 -25.31 0.88
CA ALA A 70 6.48 -25.78 0.97
C ALA A 70 6.61 -27.22 1.50
N GLY A 71 5.54 -27.89 1.93
CA GLY A 71 5.56 -29.27 2.41
C GLY A 71 5.14 -30.29 1.34
N PRO A 72 4.85 -31.54 1.75
CA PRO A 72 4.31 -32.56 0.86
C PRO A 72 2.96 -32.13 0.29
N ALA A 73 2.69 -32.48 -0.97
CA ALA A 73 1.41 -32.21 -1.59
C ALA A 73 0.28 -32.96 -0.86
N ASN A 74 -0.71 -32.23 -0.34
CA ASN A 74 -1.94 -32.79 0.20
C ASN A 74 -3.14 -32.28 -0.61
N ASN A 75 -3.80 -33.15 -1.37
CA ASN A 75 -4.89 -32.75 -2.26
C ASN A 75 -6.19 -32.34 -1.54
N ASN A 76 -6.30 -32.56 -0.22
CA ASN A 76 -7.51 -32.25 0.56
C ASN A 76 -7.47 -30.87 1.25
N ASP A 77 -6.39 -30.10 1.07
CA ASP A 77 -6.24 -28.76 1.63
C ASP A 77 -6.77 -27.72 0.63
N PRO A 78 -7.73 -26.84 1.02
CA PRO A 78 -8.38 -25.88 0.13
C PRO A 78 -7.49 -24.70 -0.28
N VAL A 79 -6.25 -24.60 0.19
CA VAL A 79 -5.33 -23.51 -0.18
C VAL A 79 -4.77 -23.71 -1.58
N ASP A 80 -5.03 -22.74 -2.46
CA ASP A 80 -4.40 -22.63 -3.78
C ASP A 80 -2.96 -22.11 -3.66
N THR A 81 -1.99 -22.98 -3.96
CA THR A 81 -0.57 -22.66 -3.95
C THR A 81 -0.01 -22.34 -5.34
N ALA A 82 -0.78 -22.57 -6.42
CA ALA A 82 -0.29 -22.46 -7.78
C ALA A 82 0.05 -21.01 -8.14
N TYR A 83 -0.76 -20.05 -7.67
CA TYR A 83 -0.47 -18.63 -7.83
C TYR A 83 0.89 -18.25 -7.25
N VAL A 84 1.24 -18.73 -6.05
CA VAL A 84 2.54 -18.41 -5.44
C VAL A 84 3.67 -19.15 -6.14
N LEU A 85 3.53 -20.47 -6.33
CA LEU A 85 4.62 -21.33 -6.82
C LEU A 85 5.03 -21.01 -8.27
N ARG A 86 4.12 -20.58 -9.14
CA ARG A 86 4.45 -20.21 -10.54
C ARG A 86 5.50 -19.09 -10.64
N ARG A 87 5.64 -18.26 -9.60
CA ARG A 87 6.65 -17.18 -9.54
C ARG A 87 8.06 -17.70 -9.25
N PHE A 88 8.18 -18.93 -8.76
CA PHE A 88 9.45 -19.51 -8.36
C PHE A 88 10.01 -20.50 -9.40
N GLY A 89 9.18 -21.11 -10.25
CA GLY A 89 9.69 -21.96 -11.32
C GLY A 89 8.61 -22.62 -12.16
N ALA A 90 9.04 -23.18 -13.30
CA ALA A 90 8.16 -23.83 -14.28
C ALA A 90 7.60 -25.17 -13.81
N THR A 91 8.30 -25.88 -12.92
CA THR A 91 7.85 -27.16 -12.36
C THR A 91 7.65 -27.03 -10.85
N ASN A 92 6.66 -27.75 -10.31
CA ASN A 92 6.35 -27.73 -8.87
C ASN A 92 7.58 -28.04 -8.01
N LYS A 93 8.39 -29.03 -8.40
CA LYS A 93 9.60 -29.42 -7.65
C LYS A 93 10.60 -28.26 -7.55
N ILE A 94 10.85 -27.57 -8.67
CA ILE A 94 11.79 -26.43 -8.71
C ILE A 94 11.20 -25.25 -7.94
N ALA A 95 9.92 -24.94 -8.17
CA ALA A 95 9.21 -23.85 -7.53
C ALA A 95 9.20 -23.98 -6.00
N VAL A 96 8.87 -25.16 -5.47
CA VAL A 96 8.84 -25.43 -4.03
C VAL A 96 10.23 -25.24 -3.40
N ASN A 97 11.28 -25.75 -4.04
CA ASN A 97 12.65 -25.59 -3.51
C ASN A 97 13.12 -24.13 -3.51
N LYS A 98 12.85 -23.40 -4.60
CA LYS A 98 13.17 -21.97 -4.68
C LYS A 98 12.33 -21.14 -3.71
N TYR A 99 11.05 -21.48 -3.52
CA TYR A 99 10.19 -20.85 -2.53
C TYR A 99 10.69 -21.10 -1.11
N ARG A 100 11.06 -22.33 -0.75
CA ARG A 100 11.66 -22.65 0.55
C ARG A 100 12.88 -21.79 0.81
N ARG A 101 13.83 -21.76 -0.13
CA ARG A 101 15.04 -20.95 -0.03
C ARG A 101 14.70 -19.47 0.15
N PHE A 102 13.83 -18.93 -0.71
CA PHE A 102 13.36 -17.55 -0.63
C PHE A 102 12.76 -17.21 0.74
N ILE A 103 11.98 -18.09 1.36
CA ILE A 103 11.43 -17.84 2.69
C ILE A 103 12.54 -17.84 3.75
N LEU A 104 13.45 -18.81 3.72
CA LEU A 104 14.50 -18.94 4.73
C LEU A 104 15.54 -17.82 4.68
N GLU A 105 15.86 -17.31 3.49
CA GLU A 105 16.72 -16.14 3.31
C GLU A 105 16.13 -14.87 3.98
N GLY A 106 14.82 -14.84 4.21
CA GLY A 106 14.14 -13.73 4.88
C GLY A 106 14.25 -13.71 6.40
N ILE A 107 14.81 -14.75 7.03
CA ILE A 107 14.92 -14.81 8.48
C ILE A 107 15.96 -13.78 8.95
N GLY A 108 15.52 -12.87 9.82
CA GLY A 108 16.36 -11.77 10.32
C GLY A 108 16.33 -10.51 9.46
N GLU A 109 15.69 -10.52 8.29
CA GLU A 109 15.50 -9.31 7.49
C GLU A 109 14.54 -8.31 8.19
N GLU A 110 14.67 -7.04 7.82
CA GLU A 110 13.73 -6.01 8.26
C GLU A 110 12.31 -6.24 7.73
N SER A 111 11.33 -5.57 8.34
CA SER A 111 9.95 -5.66 7.89
C SER A 111 9.75 -4.87 6.60
N VAL A 112 9.11 -5.46 5.60
CA VAL A 112 8.68 -4.73 4.37
C VAL A 112 7.82 -3.50 4.70
N PHE A 113 7.14 -3.50 5.84
CA PHE A 113 6.34 -2.37 6.30
C PHE A 113 7.18 -1.17 6.79
N ASN A 114 8.50 -1.27 6.84
CA ASN A 114 9.39 -0.11 7.03
C ASN A 114 9.40 0.80 5.79
N GLU A 115 9.08 0.26 4.60
CA GLU A 115 8.97 1.01 3.33
C GLU A 115 7.55 1.58 3.09
N LEU A 116 6.70 1.57 4.10
CA LEU A 116 5.31 1.98 3.99
C LEU A 116 5.18 3.49 3.73
N LYS A 117 4.53 3.84 2.63
CA LYS A 117 4.26 5.24 2.23
C LYS A 117 2.82 5.63 2.55
N ALA A 118 2.64 6.87 3.02
CA ALA A 118 1.36 7.44 3.44
C ALA A 118 0.52 6.51 4.36
N GLY A 119 1.19 5.64 5.14
CA GLY A 119 0.56 4.75 6.12
C GLY A 119 -0.23 3.56 5.56
N ILE A 120 -0.41 3.42 4.23
CA ILE A 120 -1.19 2.32 3.62
C ILE A 120 -0.60 1.75 2.33
N PHE A 121 0.43 2.37 1.72
CA PHE A 121 0.96 1.94 0.43
C PHE A 121 2.33 1.26 0.55
N LEU A 122 2.50 0.13 -0.13
CA LEU A 122 3.80 -0.46 -0.46
C LEU A 122 3.97 -0.37 -1.98
N GLY A 123 4.71 0.65 -2.44
CA GLY A 123 4.84 0.94 -3.88
C GLY A 123 5.82 2.05 -4.21
N SER A 124 6.16 2.15 -5.50
CA SER A 124 6.88 3.28 -6.10
C SER A 124 6.16 4.61 -5.89
N ASP A 125 6.87 5.74 -5.95
CA ASP A 125 6.23 7.06 -5.79
C ASP A 125 5.21 7.33 -6.90
N THR A 126 5.48 6.84 -8.11
CA THR A 126 4.53 6.87 -9.23
C THR A 126 3.28 6.04 -8.94
N PHE A 127 3.43 4.85 -8.37
CA PHE A 127 2.30 4.02 -7.95
C PHE A 127 1.47 4.70 -6.86
N VAL A 128 2.12 5.27 -5.84
CA VAL A 128 1.44 6.01 -4.78
C VAL A 128 0.68 7.20 -5.36
N GLY A 129 1.31 8.03 -6.19
CA GLY A 129 0.67 9.18 -6.83
C GLY A 129 -0.58 8.79 -7.63
N ASN A 130 -0.50 7.71 -8.41
CA ASN A 130 -1.64 7.23 -9.20
C ASN A 130 -2.80 6.64 -8.38
N HIS A 131 -2.51 6.11 -7.18
CA HIS A 131 -3.52 5.50 -6.30
C HIS A 131 -3.97 6.40 -5.16
N THR A 132 -3.40 7.60 -5.05
CA THR A 132 -3.85 8.62 -4.10
C THR A 132 -5.02 9.38 -4.74
N VAL A 133 -6.25 8.98 -4.43
CA VAL A 133 -7.47 9.65 -4.90
C VAL A 133 -7.62 11.02 -4.23
N ASN A 134 -8.16 12.00 -4.96
CA ASN A 134 -8.49 13.34 -4.47
C ASN A 134 -9.42 13.26 -3.23
N LEU A 135 -8.92 13.61 -2.05
CA LEU A 135 -9.56 13.42 -0.73
C LEU A 135 -10.81 14.30 -0.46
N ARG A 136 -11.38 14.95 -1.48
CA ARG A 136 -12.62 15.76 -1.35
C ARG A 136 -13.91 14.95 -1.43
N ASP A 137 -13.80 13.63 -1.57
CA ASP A 137 -14.96 12.76 -1.55
C ASP A 137 -15.48 12.62 -0.10
N GLU A 138 -16.69 13.10 0.15
CA GLU A 138 -17.35 13.13 1.48
C GLU A 138 -17.47 11.74 2.13
N LYS A 139 -17.23 10.67 1.37
CA LYS A 139 -17.28 9.26 1.80
C LYS A 139 -16.09 8.80 2.66
N LEU A 140 -15.05 9.62 2.87
CA LEU A 140 -13.83 9.21 3.59
C LEU A 140 -13.91 9.32 5.13
N GLN A 141 -15.10 9.55 5.70
CA GLN A 141 -15.29 9.65 7.16
C GLN A 141 -14.86 8.38 7.93
N GLU A 142 -14.81 7.21 7.27
CA GLU A 142 -14.44 5.94 7.90
C GLU A 142 -12.93 5.71 8.04
N ILE A 143 -12.08 6.52 7.41
CA ILE A 143 -10.62 6.35 7.46
C ILE A 143 -10.05 7.05 8.71
N PRO A 144 -9.36 6.31 9.61
CA PRO A 144 -8.67 6.89 10.77
C PRO A 144 -7.71 8.02 10.36
N GLN A 145 -7.68 9.11 11.13
CA GLN A 145 -6.91 10.32 10.80
C GLN A 145 -5.41 10.07 10.55
N ARG A 146 -4.81 9.07 11.21
CA ARG A 146 -3.41 8.64 11.01
C ARG A 146 -3.13 7.90 9.69
N GLN A 147 -4.18 7.45 9.00
CA GLN A 147 -4.10 6.77 7.70
C GLN A 147 -4.54 7.70 6.55
N ARG A 148 -4.85 8.95 6.88
CA ARG A 148 -5.07 9.99 5.88
C ARG A 148 -3.67 10.46 5.44
N PRO A 149 -3.41 10.62 4.13
CA PRO A 149 -2.20 11.29 3.67
C PRO A 149 -2.05 12.63 4.39
N ASP A 150 -0.81 13.09 4.57
CA ASP A 150 -0.56 14.38 5.19
C ASP A 150 -1.39 15.47 4.51
N PRO A 151 -1.98 16.41 5.28
CA PRO A 151 -2.81 17.46 4.71
C PRO A 151 -2.03 18.23 3.66
N LYS A 152 -2.65 18.50 2.49
CA LYS A 152 -2.05 19.31 1.42
C LYS A 152 -1.46 20.58 2.05
N PRO A 153 -0.16 20.89 1.82
CA PRO A 153 0.46 22.11 2.33
C PRO A 153 -0.33 23.31 1.85
N GLY A 154 -0.66 24.25 2.74
CA GLY A 154 -1.40 25.44 2.35
C GLY A 154 -0.72 26.20 1.20
N LEU A 155 -1.51 26.79 0.28
CA LEU A 155 -0.99 27.42 -0.93
C LEU A 155 0.11 28.46 -0.66
N GLY A 156 0.08 29.15 0.47
CA GLY A 156 1.14 30.11 0.84
C GLY A 156 2.50 29.51 1.17
N SER A 157 2.56 28.20 1.45
CA SER A 157 3.83 27.46 1.55
C SER A 157 4.39 27.03 0.19
N LEU A 158 3.52 26.94 -0.83
CA LEU A 158 3.85 26.42 -2.16
C LEU A 158 4.05 27.53 -3.19
N VAL A 159 3.30 28.63 -3.08
CA VAL A 159 3.26 29.72 -4.07
C VAL A 159 3.44 31.06 -3.38
N LYS A 160 4.52 31.77 -3.72
CA LYS A 160 4.83 33.07 -3.12
C LYS A 160 4.01 34.22 -3.69
N ASN A 161 3.81 34.24 -5.01
CA ASN A 161 3.08 35.28 -5.75
C ASN A 161 2.79 34.80 -7.19
N GLU A 162 2.09 35.59 -8.01
CA GLU A 162 1.74 35.21 -9.39
C GLU A 162 2.93 35.07 -10.35
N LYS A 163 4.12 35.52 -9.95
CA LYS A 163 5.36 35.37 -10.72
C LYS A 163 6.09 34.06 -10.40
N ASP A 164 5.75 33.39 -9.31
CA ASP A 164 6.30 32.10 -8.88
C ASP A 164 5.71 30.95 -9.70
N LYS A 165 6.11 30.90 -10.98
CA LYS A 165 5.65 29.88 -11.93
C LYS A 165 5.99 28.47 -11.45
N THR A 166 7.15 28.29 -10.84
CA THR A 166 7.57 27.01 -10.25
C THR A 166 6.63 26.58 -9.15
N GLY A 167 6.32 27.46 -8.20
CA GLY A 167 5.35 27.19 -7.13
C GLY A 167 3.96 26.88 -7.68
N ILE A 168 3.49 27.65 -8.67
CA ILE A 168 2.18 27.42 -9.33
C ILE A 168 2.13 26.03 -9.99
N ILE A 169 3.19 25.63 -10.70
CA ILE A 169 3.27 24.32 -11.34
C ILE A 169 3.35 23.20 -10.30
N THR A 170 4.15 23.35 -9.25
CA THR A 170 4.23 22.38 -8.14
C THR A 170 2.91 22.24 -7.39
N ALA A 171 2.21 23.35 -7.12
CA ALA A 171 0.88 23.32 -6.52
C ALA A 171 -0.14 22.56 -7.40
N TYR A 172 -0.07 22.73 -8.72
CA TYR A 172 -0.96 22.07 -9.67
C TYR A 172 -0.61 20.59 -9.91
N LEU A 173 0.65 20.26 -10.21
CA LEU A 173 1.07 18.91 -10.59
C LEU A 173 1.37 18.01 -9.40
N ASP A 174 2.05 18.52 -8.38
CA ASP A 174 2.55 17.69 -7.26
C ASP A 174 1.53 17.62 -6.12
N TRP A 175 0.71 18.67 -5.95
CA TRP A 175 -0.26 18.79 -4.85
C TRP A 175 -1.72 18.90 -5.30
N ASP A 176 -1.99 18.86 -6.61
CA ASP A 176 -3.32 18.75 -7.19
C ASP A 176 -4.29 19.86 -6.70
N TYR A 177 -3.79 21.09 -6.64
CA TYR A 177 -4.63 22.28 -6.51
C TYR A 177 -5.27 22.62 -7.85
N SER A 178 -6.57 22.91 -7.88
CA SER A 178 -7.21 23.32 -9.13
C SER A 178 -6.73 24.71 -9.56
N LEU A 179 -6.76 24.97 -10.86
CA LEU A 179 -6.39 26.28 -11.42
C LEU A 179 -7.20 27.42 -10.78
N THR A 180 -8.48 27.16 -10.47
CA THR A 180 -9.37 28.10 -9.78
C THR A 180 -8.88 28.39 -8.37
N GLN A 181 -8.48 27.37 -7.61
CA GLN A 181 -8.00 27.56 -6.24
C GLN A 181 -6.69 28.35 -6.17
N ILE A 182 -5.79 28.12 -7.13
CA ILE A 182 -4.54 28.89 -7.24
C ILE A 182 -4.85 30.34 -7.64
N ALA A 183 -5.80 30.54 -8.57
CA ALA A 183 -6.21 31.86 -9.03
C ALA A 183 -6.87 32.68 -7.90
N ASP A 184 -7.78 32.07 -7.15
CA ASP A 184 -8.46 32.68 -6.01
C ASP A 184 -7.47 33.06 -4.90
N TYR A 185 -6.52 32.17 -4.59
CA TYR A 185 -5.47 32.42 -3.58
C TYR A 185 -4.56 33.60 -3.96
N LEU A 186 -4.15 33.67 -5.23
CA LEU A 186 -3.29 34.74 -5.73
C LEU A 186 -4.06 36.02 -6.09
N ASN A 187 -5.38 36.02 -5.97
CA ASN A 187 -6.26 37.11 -6.40
C ASN A 187 -6.01 37.53 -7.87
N VAL A 188 -5.86 36.54 -8.76
CA VAL A 188 -5.68 36.74 -10.20
C VAL A 188 -6.76 36.02 -10.99
N HIS A 189 -7.01 36.46 -12.22
CA HIS A 189 -7.97 35.79 -13.08
C HIS A 189 -7.50 34.37 -13.47
N TYR A 190 -8.43 33.40 -13.49
CA TYR A 190 -8.20 31.99 -13.88
C TYR A 190 -7.35 31.83 -15.15
N SER A 191 -7.59 32.68 -16.15
CA SER A 191 -6.87 32.62 -17.43
C SER A 191 -5.36 32.84 -17.31
N THR A 192 -4.90 33.55 -16.27
CA THR A 192 -3.48 33.78 -15.98
C THR A 192 -2.81 32.47 -15.55
N ILE A 193 -3.41 31.75 -14.61
CA ILE A 193 -2.89 30.46 -14.14
C ILE A 193 -2.97 29.41 -15.24
N SER A 194 -4.09 29.36 -15.97
CA SER A 194 -4.26 28.44 -17.10
C SER A 194 -3.21 28.64 -18.19
N ARG A 195 -2.84 29.90 -18.52
CA ARG A 195 -1.77 30.20 -19.48
C ARG A 195 -0.39 29.71 -18.99
N ILE A 196 -0.10 29.86 -17.70
CA ILE A 196 1.17 29.39 -17.09
C ILE A 196 1.27 27.86 -17.19
N VAL A 197 0.21 27.16 -16.80
CA VAL A 197 0.17 25.69 -16.83
C VAL A 197 0.24 25.15 -18.26
N LYS A 198 -0.55 25.68 -19.20
CA LYS A 198 -0.51 25.26 -20.61
C LYS A 198 0.87 25.46 -21.24
N LYS A 199 1.54 26.57 -20.94
CA LYS A 199 2.90 26.83 -21.44
C LYS A 199 3.88 25.78 -20.93
N TYR A 200 3.80 25.42 -19.65
CA TYR A 200 4.63 24.36 -19.08
C TYR A 200 4.36 22.99 -19.72
N GLU A 201 3.09 22.62 -19.91
CA GLU A 201 2.72 21.36 -20.55
C GLU A 201 3.24 21.26 -22.00
N LEU A 202 3.16 22.35 -22.76
CA LEU A 202 3.71 22.44 -24.12
C LEU A 202 5.24 22.30 -24.13
N ASP A 203 5.93 23.00 -23.21
CA ASP A 203 7.38 22.93 -23.07
C ASP A 203 7.86 21.52 -22.66
N ALA A 204 7.12 20.86 -21.75
CA ALA A 204 7.39 19.48 -21.32
C ALA A 204 7.18 18.48 -22.47
N LYS A 205 6.15 18.67 -23.29
CA LYS A 205 5.87 17.84 -24.48
C LYS A 205 6.95 17.98 -25.54
N MET A 206 7.44 19.21 -25.78
CA MET A 206 8.55 19.50 -26.71
C MET A 206 9.88 18.87 -26.27
N ARG A 207 10.14 18.76 -24.97
CA ARG A 207 11.33 18.09 -24.43
C ARG A 207 11.28 16.56 -24.62
N LYS A 208 10.11 15.94 -24.44
CA LYS A 208 9.93 14.49 -24.61
C LYS A 208 10.03 14.02 -26.07
N CYS A 209 9.72 14.86 -27.06
CA CYS A 209 9.83 14.53 -28.48
C CYS A 209 11.24 14.71 -29.08
N LYS A 210 12.22 15.22 -28.33
CA LYS A 210 13.61 15.43 -28.80
C LYS A 210 14.60 14.34 -28.36
N THR A 211 14.09 13.26 -27.77
CA THR A 211 14.79 12.03 -27.35
C THR A 211 14.10 10.85 -27.98
#